data_AF-A0A0A6P7M6-F1
#
_entry.id   AF-A0A0A6P7M6-F1
#
_cell.length_a   1.000
_cell.length_b   1.000
_cell.length_c   1.000
_cell.angle_alpha   90.00
_cell.angle_beta   90.00
_cell.angle_gamma   90.00
#
_symmetry.space_group_name_H-M   'P 1'
#
loop_
_entity.id
_entity.type
_entity.pdbx_description
1 polymer ?
#
loop_
_entity_poly.entity_id
_entity_poly.type
_entity_poly.pdbx_seq_one_letter_code
_entity_poly.pdbx_strand_id
1 'polypeptide(L)'
;MALSHQIPRKTAKYRALLGRRKSSKSAIMQRLFNILWNQNGTVIPFYFEMHVYYRTFMSQFLSFKTRTVLDYGNRPWDFAELRKMAKAINNNNALKDMDGFQDCLYKERVDQTMNWAFNAPSVFAGKENVFFLVMIDEIQYMTDYIFRDKEYKVLAYHLQGAYHGLVETK
;
A
#
# COMPACT_ATOMS: atom_id res chain seq x y z
N MET A 1 49.55 4.30 6.35
CA MET A 1 48.57 3.57 5.53
C MET A 1 47.27 3.53 6.31
N ALA A 2 46.35 4.49 6.07
CA ALA A 2 45.15 4.66 6.88
C ALA A 2 44.02 3.77 6.34
N LEU A 3 43.49 2.89 7.21
CA LEU A 3 42.34 2.03 6.94
C LEU A 3 41.08 2.88 6.81
N SER A 4 40.56 3.05 5.58
CA SER A 4 39.27 3.70 5.37
C SER A 4 38.17 2.84 5.99
N HIS A 5 37.54 3.36 7.05
CA HIS A 5 36.34 2.77 7.61
C HIS A 5 35.21 2.97 6.59
N GLN A 6 34.97 1.97 5.74
CA GLN A 6 33.78 1.98 4.89
C GLN A 6 32.54 1.83 5.79
N ILE A 7 31.71 2.88 5.82
CA ILE A 7 30.40 2.84 6.46
C ILE A 7 29.63 1.65 5.87
N PRO A 8 29.11 0.71 6.68
CA PRO A 8 28.33 -0.41 6.17
C PRO A 8 27.17 0.13 5.34
N ARG A 9 27.05 -0.31 4.07
CA ARG A 9 25.91 0.01 3.21
C ARG A 9 24.66 -0.68 3.79
N LYS A 10 24.04 -0.07 4.79
CA LYS A 10 22.67 -0.42 5.21
C LYS A 10 21.74 0.09 4.11
N THR A 11 21.22 -0.81 3.28
CA THR A 11 20.13 -0.46 2.36
C THR A 11 18.92 -0.09 3.20
N ALA A 12 18.55 1.19 3.18
CA ALA A 12 17.36 1.65 3.86
C ALA A 12 16.12 0.95 3.28
N LYS A 13 15.25 0.44 4.18
CA LYS A 13 13.93 -0.13 3.83
C LYS A 13 13.01 0.91 3.16
N TYR A 14 13.28 2.20 3.39
CA TYR A 14 12.58 3.33 2.78
C TYR A 14 13.53 4.19 1.97
N ARG A 15 13.06 4.65 0.81
CA ARG A 15 13.77 5.62 -0.02
C ARG A 15 12.81 6.73 -0.42
N ALA A 16 13.20 7.97 -0.16
CA ALA A 16 12.46 9.14 -0.63
C ALA A 16 13.08 9.62 -1.95
N LEU A 17 12.24 9.80 -2.97
CA LEU A 17 12.62 10.49 -4.20
C LEU A 17 12.26 11.96 -4.04
N LEU A 18 13.26 12.82 -3.83
CA LEU A 18 13.07 14.26 -3.67
C LEU A 18 13.46 15.00 -4.96
N GLY A 19 12.71 16.04 -5.29
CA GLY A 19 12.96 16.87 -6.46
C GLY A 19 11.94 18.00 -6.57
N ARG A 20 12.15 18.96 -7.48
CA ARG A 20 11.20 20.06 -7.70
C ARG A 20 9.88 19.59 -8.30
N ARG A 21 8.81 20.39 -8.19
CA ARG A 21 7.56 20.11 -8.93
C ARG A 21 7.87 19.94 -10.43
N LYS A 22 7.17 19.02 -11.09
CA LYS A 22 7.39 18.65 -12.51
C LYS A 22 8.77 18.05 -12.83
N SER A 23 9.50 17.53 -11.83
CA SER A 23 10.82 16.90 -12.04
C SER A 23 10.75 15.40 -12.40
N SER A 24 9.69 14.96 -13.09
CA SER A 24 9.53 13.58 -13.59
C SER A 24 9.55 12.46 -12.54
N LYS A 25 9.42 12.76 -11.23
CA LYS A 25 9.46 11.76 -10.15
C LYS A 25 8.33 10.74 -10.27
N SER A 26 7.11 11.22 -10.49
CA SER A 26 5.95 10.35 -10.71
C SER A 26 6.15 9.47 -11.94
N ALA A 27 6.78 10.00 -13.01
CA ALA A 27 7.10 9.20 -14.21
C ALA A 27 8.13 8.08 -13.91
N ILE A 28 9.10 8.33 -13.02
CA ILE A 28 10.05 7.28 -12.56
C ILE A 28 9.31 6.22 -11.75
N MET A 29 8.43 6.61 -10.81
CA MET A 29 7.63 5.67 -10.02
C MET A 29 6.72 4.82 -10.91
N GLN A 30 6.01 5.45 -11.86
CA GLN A 30 5.17 4.75 -12.83
C GLN A 30 5.98 3.79 -13.72
N ARG A 31 7.17 4.21 -14.16
CA ARG A 31 8.05 3.32 -14.93
C ARG A 31 8.50 2.11 -14.11
N LEU A 32 8.84 2.31 -12.83
CA LEU A 32 9.20 1.22 -11.93
C LEU A 32 8.01 0.29 -11.67
N PHE A 33 6.81 0.84 -11.45
CA PHE A 33 5.57 0.08 -11.36
C PHE A 33 5.39 -0.82 -12.58
N ASN A 34 5.48 -0.26 -13.79
CA ASN A 34 5.29 -1.00 -15.04
C ASN A 34 6.33 -2.11 -15.22
N ILE A 35 7.59 -1.87 -14.85
CA ILE A 35 8.64 -2.90 -14.90
C ILE A 35 8.27 -4.07 -13.98
N LEU A 36 7.97 -3.80 -12.72
CA LEU A 36 7.63 -4.85 -11.74
C LEU A 36 6.34 -5.58 -12.11
N TRP A 37 5.34 -4.84 -12.59
CA TRP A 37 4.08 -5.39 -13.08
C TRP A 37 4.30 -6.41 -14.18
N ASN A 38 5.07 -6.03 -15.21
CA ASN A 38 5.35 -6.88 -16.36
C ASN A 38 6.26 -8.06 -16.02
N GLN A 39 7.20 -7.88 -15.09
CA GLN A 39 8.09 -8.97 -14.64
C GLN A 39 7.34 -10.13 -13.99
N ASN A 40 6.14 -9.90 -13.43
CA ASN A 40 5.36 -10.92 -12.72
C ASN A 40 6.12 -11.64 -11.60
N GLY A 41 7.09 -10.96 -10.99
CA GLY A 41 7.97 -11.60 -10.02
C GLY A 41 7.32 -11.77 -8.65
N THR A 42 8.17 -12.08 -7.68
CA THR A 42 7.79 -12.13 -6.26
C THR A 42 7.59 -10.74 -5.65
N VAL A 43 7.94 -9.67 -6.37
CA VAL A 43 7.76 -8.28 -5.93
C VAL A 43 6.52 -7.68 -6.60
N ILE A 44 5.48 -7.42 -5.82
CA ILE A 44 4.24 -6.79 -6.27
C ILE A 44 4.36 -5.28 -6.07
N PRO A 45 4.26 -4.48 -7.15
CA PRO A 45 4.21 -3.03 -7.02
C PRO A 45 2.84 -2.61 -6.47
N PHE A 46 2.82 -1.75 -5.46
CA PHE A 46 1.62 -1.13 -4.94
C PHE A 46 1.78 0.39 -5.02
N TYR A 47 0.96 1.04 -5.83
CA TYR A 47 0.96 2.49 -5.99
C TYR A 47 -0.31 3.06 -5.41
N PHE A 48 -0.25 4.11 -4.60
CA PHE A 48 -1.45 4.84 -4.25
C PHE A 48 -1.21 6.33 -4.17
N GLU A 49 -2.17 7.04 -4.73
CA GLU A 49 -2.47 8.44 -4.41
C GLU A 49 -3.63 8.39 -3.41
N MET A 50 -3.65 9.31 -2.46
CA MET A 50 -4.55 9.24 -1.32
C MET A 50 -6.03 9.14 -1.70
N HIS A 51 -6.81 8.69 -0.71
CA HIS A 51 -8.21 8.29 -0.76
C HIS A 51 -8.39 6.78 -1.01
N VAL A 52 -8.91 6.08 0.00
CA VAL A 52 -9.33 4.66 -0.02
C VAL A 52 -8.20 3.60 -0.07
N TYR A 53 -7.24 3.70 0.87
CA TYR A 53 -6.06 2.81 0.95
C TYR A 53 -6.37 1.30 0.81
N TYR A 54 -7.26 0.74 1.63
CA TYR A 54 -7.49 -0.71 1.68
C TYR A 54 -8.05 -1.28 0.37
N ARG A 55 -9.06 -0.62 -0.22
CA ARG A 55 -9.62 -1.07 -1.51
C ARG A 55 -8.59 -0.92 -2.63
N THR A 56 -7.79 0.15 -2.63
CA THR A 56 -6.71 0.33 -3.62
C THR A 56 -5.69 -0.80 -3.51
N PHE A 57 -5.27 -1.13 -2.29
CA PHE A 57 -4.36 -2.27 -2.04
C PHE A 57 -4.96 -3.57 -2.56
N MET A 58 -6.17 -3.94 -2.12
CA MET A 58 -6.80 -5.21 -2.51
C MET A 58 -7.05 -5.28 -4.02
N SER A 59 -7.43 -4.17 -4.65
CA SER A 59 -7.64 -4.09 -6.09
C SER A 59 -6.33 -4.34 -6.84
N GLN A 60 -5.25 -3.66 -6.49
CA GLN A 60 -3.96 -3.84 -7.16
C GLN A 60 -3.34 -5.21 -6.90
N PHE A 61 -3.47 -5.74 -5.67
CA PHE A 61 -3.02 -7.08 -5.34
C PHE A 61 -3.74 -8.14 -6.19
N LEU A 62 -5.07 -8.11 -6.21
CA LEU A 62 -5.86 -9.07 -6.99
C LEU A 62 -5.66 -8.87 -8.50
N SER A 63 -5.64 -7.62 -8.96
CA SER A 63 -5.30 -7.25 -10.34
C SER A 63 -3.95 -7.83 -10.77
N PHE A 64 -2.93 -7.76 -9.92
CA PHE A 64 -1.61 -8.35 -10.20
C PHE A 64 -1.67 -9.86 -10.28
N LYS A 65 -2.42 -10.51 -9.37
CA LYS A 65 -2.54 -11.98 -9.34
C LYS A 65 -3.38 -12.53 -10.49
N THR A 66 -4.45 -11.84 -10.88
CA THR A 66 -5.36 -12.28 -11.96
C THR A 66 -4.93 -11.78 -13.33
N ARG A 67 -3.94 -10.87 -13.40
CA ARG A 67 -3.55 -10.16 -14.62
C ARG A 67 -4.69 -9.35 -15.24
N THR A 68 -5.64 -8.91 -14.43
CA THR A 68 -6.78 -8.11 -14.87
C THR A 68 -6.47 -6.64 -14.65
N VAL A 69 -6.39 -5.86 -15.72
CA VAL A 69 -6.13 -4.42 -15.64
C VAL A 69 -7.31 -3.72 -14.95
N LEU A 70 -7.02 -2.76 -14.08
CA LEU A 70 -8.04 -1.91 -13.45
C LEU A 70 -8.65 -0.95 -14.47
N ASP A 71 -9.86 -0.49 -14.20
CA ASP A 71 -10.55 0.49 -15.05
C ASP A 71 -9.81 1.83 -15.12
N TYR A 72 -10.28 2.71 -16.01
CA TYR A 72 -9.74 4.04 -16.25
C TYR A 72 -9.39 4.78 -14.94
N GLY A 73 -8.17 5.31 -14.88
CA GLY A 73 -7.65 5.99 -13.70
C GLY A 73 -7.26 5.07 -12.53
N ASN A 74 -7.03 3.77 -12.78
CA ASN A 74 -6.72 2.78 -11.75
C ASN A 74 -7.79 2.73 -10.64
N ARG A 75 -9.06 2.88 -11.02
CA ARG A 75 -10.16 2.95 -10.06
C ARG A 75 -10.23 1.64 -9.25
N PRO A 76 -10.20 1.71 -7.90
CA PRO A 76 -10.33 0.52 -7.08
C PRO A 76 -11.68 -0.16 -7.27
N TRP A 77 -11.65 -1.49 -7.39
CA TRP A 77 -12.85 -2.33 -7.35
C TRP A 77 -13.62 -2.14 -6.05
N ASP A 78 -14.94 -2.34 -6.11
CA ASP A 78 -15.76 -2.44 -4.91
C ASP A 78 -15.63 -3.82 -4.26
N PHE A 79 -16.21 -4.00 -3.07
CA PHE A 79 -16.10 -5.27 -2.35
C PHE A 79 -16.75 -6.45 -3.08
N ALA A 80 -17.79 -6.22 -3.89
CA ALA A 80 -18.42 -7.28 -4.65
C ALA A 80 -17.47 -7.80 -5.74
N GLU A 81 -16.86 -6.89 -6.50
CA GLU A 81 -15.89 -7.24 -7.54
C GLU A 81 -14.60 -7.81 -6.92
N LEU A 82 -14.10 -7.25 -5.81
CA LEU A 82 -12.94 -7.82 -5.10
C LEU A 82 -13.17 -9.28 -4.68
N ARG A 83 -14.35 -9.60 -4.14
CA ARG A 83 -14.72 -10.97 -3.76
C ARG A 83 -14.80 -11.89 -4.98
N LYS A 84 -15.35 -11.41 -6.09
CA LYS A 84 -15.39 -12.16 -7.35
C LYS A 84 -13.98 -12.48 -7.85
N MET A 85 -13.09 -11.48 -7.86
CA MET A 85 -11.70 -11.65 -8.30
C MET A 85 -10.93 -12.61 -7.39
N ALA A 86 -11.09 -12.50 -6.07
CA ALA A 86 -10.47 -13.43 -5.12
C ALA A 86 -10.97 -14.88 -5.29
N LYS A 87 -12.28 -15.07 -5.52
CA LYS A 87 -12.87 -16.39 -5.80
C LYS A 87 -12.35 -16.99 -7.10
N ALA A 88 -12.18 -16.17 -8.15
CA ALA A 88 -11.69 -16.65 -9.45
C ALA A 88 -10.29 -17.31 -9.38
N ILE A 89 -9.47 -16.90 -8.41
CA ILE A 89 -8.14 -17.50 -8.14
C ILE A 89 -8.09 -18.34 -6.87
N ASN A 90 -9.25 -18.68 -6.28
CA ASN A 90 -9.36 -19.43 -5.02
C ASN A 90 -8.51 -18.84 -3.86
N ASN A 91 -8.35 -17.51 -3.81
CA ASN A 91 -7.56 -16.87 -2.78
C ASN A 91 -8.37 -16.68 -1.48
N ASN A 92 -8.34 -17.72 -0.63
CA ASN A 92 -9.01 -17.73 0.67
C ASN A 92 -8.43 -16.71 1.66
N ASN A 93 -7.15 -16.35 1.53
CA ASN A 93 -6.53 -15.33 2.38
C ASN A 93 -7.16 -13.96 2.13
N ALA A 94 -7.36 -13.60 0.86
CA ALA A 94 -8.02 -12.37 0.44
C ALA A 94 -9.47 -12.30 0.91
N LEU A 95 -10.22 -13.40 0.78
CA LEU A 95 -11.61 -13.45 1.23
C LEU A 95 -11.73 -13.22 2.75
N LYS A 96 -10.94 -13.96 3.55
CA LYS A 96 -10.95 -13.82 5.00
C LYS A 96 -10.49 -12.45 5.47
N ASP A 97 -9.51 -11.86 4.80
CA ASP A 97 -9.02 -10.53 5.13
C ASP A 97 -10.10 -9.46 4.91
N MET A 98 -10.81 -9.54 3.77
CA MET A 98 -11.93 -8.65 3.48
C MET A 98 -13.10 -8.81 4.46
N ASP A 99 -13.41 -10.06 4.86
CA ASP A 99 -14.43 -10.31 5.89
C ASP A 99 -14.08 -9.61 7.21
N GLY A 100 -12.83 -9.75 7.68
CA GLY A 100 -12.35 -9.11 8.90
C GLY A 100 -12.34 -7.59 8.82
N PHE A 101 -11.92 -7.04 7.68
CA PHE A 101 -11.94 -5.60 7.45
C PHE A 101 -13.37 -5.04 7.47
N GLN A 102 -14.30 -5.67 6.75
CA GLN A 102 -15.71 -5.22 6.70
C GLN A 102 -16.41 -5.35 8.05
N ASP A 103 -16.11 -6.38 8.84
CA ASP A 103 -16.64 -6.52 10.21
C ASP A 103 -16.15 -5.39 11.12
N CYS A 104 -14.86 -5.02 11.06
CA CYS A 104 -14.31 -3.89 11.82
C CYS A 104 -14.97 -2.56 11.41
N LEU A 105 -15.18 -2.38 10.09
CA LEU A 105 -15.81 -1.19 9.54
C LEU A 105 -17.28 -1.08 9.98
N TYR A 106 -18.04 -2.19 9.93
CA TYR A 106 -19.45 -2.24 10.36
C TYR A 106 -19.61 -1.95 11.85
N LYS A 107 -18.65 -2.40 12.68
CA LYS A 107 -18.62 -2.13 14.12
C LYS A 107 -18.08 -0.75 14.48
N GLU A 108 -17.85 0.12 13.48
CA GLU A 108 -17.29 1.47 13.62
C GLU A 108 -15.99 1.53 14.42
N ARG A 109 -15.17 0.47 14.38
CA ARG A 109 -13.89 0.42 15.10
C ARG A 109 -12.82 1.11 14.26
N VAL A 110 -12.79 2.44 14.29
CA VAL A 110 -11.95 3.27 13.42
C VAL A 110 -10.47 2.90 13.53
N ASP A 111 -9.91 2.86 14.74
CA ASP A 111 -8.49 2.55 14.94
C ASP A 111 -8.12 1.14 14.48
N GLN A 112 -8.99 0.15 14.75
CA GLN A 112 -8.77 -1.23 14.30
C GLN A 112 -8.84 -1.32 12.78
N THR A 113 -9.81 -0.64 12.16
CA THR A 113 -9.97 -0.59 10.71
C THR A 113 -8.77 0.08 10.03
N MET A 114 -8.27 1.19 10.60
CA MET A 114 -7.07 1.87 10.09
C MET A 114 -5.83 0.99 10.22
N ASN A 115 -5.60 0.38 11.40
CA ASN A 115 -4.50 -0.55 11.59
C ASN A 115 -4.60 -1.74 10.64
N TRP A 116 -5.79 -2.30 10.44
CA TRP A 116 -6.02 -3.39 9.49
C TRP A 116 -5.63 -2.98 8.06
N ALA A 117 -6.09 -1.80 7.62
CA ALA A 117 -5.77 -1.26 6.31
C ALA A 117 -4.26 -1.15 6.11
N PHE A 118 -3.56 -0.43 7.00
CA PHE A 118 -2.12 -0.18 6.85
C PHE A 118 -1.26 -1.44 6.97
N ASN A 119 -1.70 -2.44 7.74
CA ASN A 119 -0.96 -3.69 7.89
C ASN A 119 -1.18 -4.69 6.74
N ALA A 120 -2.18 -4.47 5.87
CA ALA A 120 -2.53 -5.42 4.82
C ALA A 120 -1.33 -5.82 3.93
N PRO A 121 -0.48 -4.92 3.41
CA PRO A 121 0.70 -5.34 2.63
C PRO A 121 1.63 -6.29 3.40
N SER A 122 1.89 -6.03 4.68
CA SER A 122 2.75 -6.88 5.51
C SER A 122 2.12 -8.25 5.76
N VAL A 123 0.83 -8.28 6.08
CA VAL A 123 0.08 -9.53 6.28
C VAL A 123 0.09 -10.39 5.02
N PHE A 124 -0.15 -9.80 3.85
CA PHE A 124 -0.13 -10.54 2.59
C PHE A 124 1.28 -10.94 2.16
N ALA A 125 2.31 -10.15 2.50
CA ALA A 125 3.69 -10.54 2.22
C ALA A 125 4.01 -11.89 2.87
N GLY A 126 3.65 -12.05 4.14
CA GLY A 126 3.82 -13.30 4.88
C GLY A 126 2.91 -14.43 4.39
N LYS A 127 1.61 -14.16 4.17
CA LYS A 127 0.64 -15.19 3.76
C LYS A 127 0.86 -15.73 2.34
N GLU A 128 1.34 -14.89 1.44
CA GLU A 128 1.46 -15.22 0.01
C GLU A 128 2.92 -15.47 -0.43
N ASN A 129 3.88 -15.35 0.49
CA ASN A 129 5.32 -15.44 0.21
C ASN A 129 5.75 -14.51 -0.94
N VAL A 130 5.35 -13.24 -0.83
CA VAL A 130 5.65 -12.17 -1.80
C VAL A 130 6.22 -10.95 -1.07
N PHE A 131 6.82 -10.04 -1.82
CA PHE A 131 7.26 -8.74 -1.34
C PHE A 131 6.38 -7.65 -1.95
N PHE A 132 6.12 -6.58 -1.20
CA PHE A 132 5.45 -5.40 -1.73
C PHE A 132 6.42 -4.23 -1.84
N LEU A 133 6.47 -3.59 -3.01
CA LEU A 133 7.04 -2.27 -3.14
C LEU A 133 5.92 -1.24 -3.01
N VAL A 134 5.79 -0.63 -1.84
CA VAL A 134 4.82 0.43 -1.57
C VAL A 134 5.35 1.76 -2.08
N MET A 135 4.73 2.29 -3.12
CA MET A 135 5.01 3.58 -3.74
C MET A 135 3.91 4.57 -3.35
N ILE A 136 4.31 5.61 -2.64
CA ILE A 136 3.43 6.67 -2.16
C ILE A 136 3.79 7.92 -2.97
N ASP A 137 2.89 8.39 -3.81
CA ASP A 137 3.02 9.72 -4.39
C ASP A 137 2.36 10.77 -3.49
N GLU A 138 2.85 11.99 -3.58
CA GLU A 138 2.33 13.15 -2.85
C GLU A 138 2.22 13.01 -1.33
N ILE A 139 3.18 12.31 -0.71
CA ILE A 139 3.24 12.11 0.74
C ILE A 139 3.15 13.41 1.55
N GLN A 140 3.53 14.54 0.96
CA GLN A 140 3.41 15.86 1.59
C GLN A 140 1.97 16.28 1.91
N TYR A 141 0.97 15.79 1.17
CA TYR A 141 -0.43 16.10 1.45
C TYR A 141 -1.06 15.10 2.43
N MET A 142 -0.29 14.12 2.91
CA MET A 142 -0.82 12.99 3.67
C MET A 142 -1.42 13.36 5.02
N THR A 143 -0.90 14.43 5.63
CA THR A 143 -1.47 14.99 6.86
C THR A 143 -2.72 15.81 6.63
N ASP A 144 -2.97 16.29 5.41
CA ASP A 144 -4.04 17.25 5.10
C ASP A 144 -5.41 16.57 4.94
N TYR A 145 -5.44 15.23 4.89
CA TYR A 145 -6.64 14.43 4.64
C TYR A 145 -7.01 13.44 5.75
N ILE A 146 -6.31 13.47 6.89
CA ILE A 146 -6.62 12.60 8.01
C ILE A 146 -7.32 13.43 9.08
N PHE A 147 -8.54 13.03 9.41
CA PHE A 147 -9.35 13.70 10.41
C PHE A 147 -9.71 12.73 11.53
N ARG A 148 -9.79 13.24 12.77
CA ARG A 148 -10.17 12.47 13.95
C ARG A 148 -11.69 12.29 14.07
N ASP A 149 -12.45 13.10 13.35
CA ASP A 149 -13.90 13.17 13.40
C ASP A 149 -14.53 12.93 12.03
N LYS A 150 -15.75 12.38 12.04
CA LYS A 150 -16.53 12.11 10.81
C LYS A 150 -16.95 13.40 10.07
N GLU A 151 -16.91 14.55 10.73
CA GLU A 151 -17.29 15.85 10.15
C GLU A 151 -16.11 16.55 9.45
N TYR A 152 -14.92 15.95 9.44
CA TYR A 152 -13.70 16.48 8.82
C TYR A 152 -13.26 17.84 9.39
N LYS A 153 -13.41 18.05 10.70
CA LYS A 153 -13.10 19.32 11.36
C LYS A 153 -11.76 19.31 12.11
N VAL A 154 -11.32 18.15 12.58
CA VAL A 154 -10.16 17.98 13.46
C VAL A 154 -9.09 17.18 12.72
N LEU A 155 -8.10 17.86 12.19
CA LEU A 155 -6.97 17.24 11.50
C LEU A 155 -6.14 16.36 12.47
N ALA A 156 -5.75 15.17 12.03
CA ALA A 156 -4.90 14.28 12.78
C ALA A 156 -3.42 14.58 12.50
N TYR A 157 -2.69 15.03 13.51
CA TYR A 157 -1.32 15.54 13.37
C TYR A 157 -0.23 14.47 13.19
N HIS A 158 -0.54 13.17 13.31
CA HIS A 158 0.50 12.12 13.35
C HIS A 158 0.13 10.86 12.55
N LEU A 159 0.54 10.79 11.28
CA LEU A 159 0.55 9.52 10.52
C LEU A 159 1.90 8.80 10.55
N GLN A 160 2.97 9.49 10.95
CA GLN A 160 4.33 8.94 10.96
C GLN A 160 4.46 7.67 11.83
N GLY A 161 3.64 7.53 12.88
CA GLY A 161 3.60 6.34 13.72
C GLY A 161 3.00 5.09 13.04
N ALA A 162 2.11 5.24 12.06
CA ALA A 162 1.42 4.10 11.43
C ALA A 162 2.36 3.22 10.60
N TYR A 163 3.41 3.81 10.01
CA TYR A 163 4.42 3.07 9.26
C TYR A 163 5.61 2.66 10.12
N HIS A 164 5.76 3.19 11.33
CA HIS A 164 6.93 2.93 12.19
C HIS A 164 7.03 1.46 12.61
N GLY A 165 5.91 0.84 13.02
CA GLY A 165 5.89 -0.58 13.41
C GLY A 165 6.09 -1.56 12.24
N LEU A 166 5.69 -1.17 11.03
CA LEU A 166 5.88 -1.98 9.81
C LEU A 166 7.36 -2.07 9.37
N VAL A 167 8.21 -1.16 9.86
CA VAL A 167 9.65 -1.12 9.52
C VAL A 167 10.43 -2.20 10.27
N GLU A 168 9.97 -2.57 11.47
CA GLU A 168 10.75 -3.42 12.37
C GLU A 168 10.45 -4.91 12.22
N THR A 169 9.35 -5.26 11.55
CA THR A 169 9.03 -6.66 11.25
C THR A 169 10.06 -7.24 10.27
N LYS A 170 10.66 -8.36 10.67
CA LYS A 170 11.66 -9.14 9.90
C LYS A 170 10.98 -10.14 9.00
#